data_AF-A0A8B6LJS4-F1
#
_entry.id   AF-A0A8B6LJS4-F1
#
_cell.length_a   1.000
_cell.length_b   1.000
_cell.length_c   1.000
_cell.angle_alpha   90.00
_cell.angle_beta   90.00
_cell.angle_gamma   90.00
#
_symmetry.space_group_name_H-M   'P 1'
#
loop_
_entity.id
_entity.type
_entity.pdbx_description
1 polymer ?
#
loop_
_entity_poly.entity_id
_entity_poly.type
_entity_poly.pdbx_seq_one_letter_code
_entity_poly.pdbx_strand_id
1 'polypeptide(L)'
;MKTDAQLRDDVQAELTWDPAIKATNVGVIAKDGVVTLTGHLGSHAEKYAVERAAQRVKGVKALAVELSVKLAPAYERTDADIALAAERALEWNVLVPDGKIKPMAEGGWITLNGEVEWEYQRRAAETAVRNLLGVTGVSNLVKVTPQVKPSEVEKNIRDALERQADREAKAVSISVNGSKVTLRGKVHSWAEFNAVQSAAWSAPGVATVVNDVLVDA
;
A
#
# COMPACT_ATOMS: atom_id res chain seq x y z
N MET A 1 21.44 -4.30 18.84
CA MET A 1 21.41 -3.62 17.52
C MET A 1 21.89 -4.65 16.50
N LYS A 2 21.18 -4.87 15.39
CA LYS A 2 21.66 -5.81 14.36
C LYS A 2 22.90 -5.23 13.69
N THR A 3 23.87 -6.08 13.37
CA THR A 3 24.96 -5.68 12.47
C THR A 3 24.48 -5.64 11.03
N ASP A 4 25.17 -4.93 10.15
CA ASP A 4 24.81 -4.90 8.73
C ASP A 4 24.90 -6.30 8.09
N ALA A 5 25.86 -7.12 8.52
CA ALA A 5 25.96 -8.51 8.07
C ALA A 5 24.72 -9.33 8.45
N GLN A 6 24.26 -9.21 9.70
CA GLN A 6 23.04 -9.87 10.16
C GLN A 6 21.80 -9.34 9.40
N LEU A 7 21.72 -8.03 9.18
CA LEU A 7 20.60 -7.43 8.45
C LEU A 7 20.55 -7.92 7.00
N ARG A 8 21.70 -8.00 6.33
CA ARG A 8 21.81 -8.57 4.98
C ARG A 8 21.33 -10.03 4.96
N ASP A 9 21.81 -10.84 5.90
CA ASP A 9 21.48 -12.28 5.93
C ASP A 9 19.98 -12.50 6.22
N ASP A 10 19.38 -11.69 7.09
CA ASP A 10 17.94 -11.70 7.35
C ASP A 10 17.13 -11.32 6.11
N VAL A 11 17.56 -10.29 5.36
CA VAL A 11 16.92 -9.91 4.08
C VAL A 11 17.05 -11.04 3.07
N GLN A 12 18.23 -11.64 2.93
CA GLN A 12 18.43 -12.75 2.00
C GLN A 12 17.53 -13.96 2.34
N ALA A 13 17.38 -14.26 3.63
CA ALA A 13 16.49 -15.31 4.10
C ALA A 13 15.01 -14.99 3.79
N GLU A 14 14.57 -13.76 4.04
CA GLU A 14 13.21 -13.31 3.75
C GLU A 14 12.90 -13.36 2.24
N LEU A 15 13.86 -13.00 1.38
CA LEU A 15 13.71 -13.12 -0.08
C LEU A 15 13.60 -14.57 -0.55
N THR A 16 14.35 -15.48 0.10
CA THR A 16 14.36 -16.91 -0.25
C THR A 16 13.09 -17.63 0.22
N TRP A 17 12.47 -17.12 1.30
CA TRP A 17 11.23 -17.67 1.84
C TRP A 17 9.99 -17.30 1.01
N ASP A 18 10.00 -16.15 0.32
CA ASP A 18 8.82 -15.65 -0.41
C ASP A 18 8.63 -16.38 -1.75
N PRO A 19 7.56 -17.19 -1.93
CA PRO A 19 7.36 -18.00 -3.13
C PRO A 19 7.03 -17.17 -4.38
N ALA A 20 6.69 -15.88 -4.23
CA ALA A 20 6.47 -14.98 -5.36
C ALA A 20 7.80 -14.52 -6.00
N ILE A 21 8.93 -14.75 -5.33
CA ILE A 21 10.27 -14.37 -5.77
C ILE A 21 10.93 -15.61 -6.39
N LYS A 22 11.17 -15.57 -7.70
CA LYS A 22 11.80 -16.68 -8.45
C LYS A 22 13.29 -16.42 -8.67
N ALA A 23 13.69 -15.16 -8.65
CA ALA A 23 15.03 -14.74 -9.04
C ALA A 23 16.10 -15.09 -8.00
N THR A 24 17.07 -15.90 -8.43
CA THR A 24 18.36 -16.10 -7.76
C THR A 24 19.31 -14.91 -7.92
N ASN A 25 18.92 -13.90 -8.71
CA ASN A 25 19.81 -12.83 -9.19
C ASN A 25 19.57 -11.49 -8.48
N VAL A 26 19.00 -11.51 -7.27
CA VAL A 26 18.89 -10.33 -6.41
C VAL A 26 20.11 -10.28 -5.50
N GLY A 27 20.94 -9.25 -5.67
CA GLY A 27 22.01 -8.93 -4.73
C GLY A 27 21.47 -8.11 -3.55
N VAL A 28 21.93 -8.42 -2.34
CA VAL A 28 21.58 -7.69 -1.11
C VAL A 28 22.85 -7.13 -0.49
N ILE A 29 22.86 -5.81 -0.29
CA ILE A 29 23.91 -5.10 0.44
C ILE A 29 23.24 -4.39 1.62
N ALA A 30 23.87 -4.41 2.80
CA ALA A 30 23.40 -3.64 3.95
C ALA A 30 24.54 -2.77 4.48
N LYS A 31 24.22 -1.51 4.80
CA LYS A 31 25.15 -0.55 5.40
C LYS A 31 24.41 0.45 6.28
N ASP A 32 24.79 0.56 7.55
CA ASP A 32 24.20 1.46 8.55
C ASP A 32 22.66 1.30 8.71
N GLY A 33 22.13 0.12 8.40
CA GLY A 33 20.69 -0.17 8.34
C GLY A 33 19.99 0.23 7.03
N VAL A 34 20.71 0.73 6.03
CA VAL A 34 20.22 0.92 4.66
C VAL A 34 20.47 -0.35 3.87
N VAL A 35 19.43 -0.88 3.23
CA VAL A 35 19.53 -2.07 2.37
C VAL A 35 19.51 -1.62 0.91
N THR A 36 20.47 -2.08 0.12
CA THR A 36 20.47 -1.91 -1.33
C THR A 36 20.16 -3.24 -2.00
N LEU A 37 19.14 -3.25 -2.86
CA LEU A 37 18.77 -4.38 -3.69
C LEU A 37 19.24 -4.13 -5.12
N THR A 38 20.00 -5.06 -5.69
CA THR A 38 20.56 -4.93 -7.05
C THR A 38 20.18 -6.13 -7.91
N GLY A 39 20.12 -5.93 -9.23
CA GLY A 39 19.90 -7.02 -10.18
C GLY A 39 18.75 -6.79 -11.15
N HIS A 40 18.28 -7.88 -11.76
CA HIS A 40 17.27 -7.86 -12.81
C HIS A 40 16.20 -8.91 -12.57
N LEU A 41 14.93 -8.55 -12.78
CA LEU A 41 13.77 -9.38 -12.49
C LEU A 41 12.90 -9.57 -13.73
N GLY A 42 12.18 -10.68 -13.79
CA GLY A 42 11.41 -11.05 -14.99
C GLY A 42 10.06 -10.35 -15.11
N SER A 43 9.61 -9.68 -14.05
CA SER A 43 8.33 -8.96 -14.02
C SER A 43 8.32 -7.85 -12.97
N HIS A 44 7.43 -6.88 -13.16
CA HIS A 44 7.19 -5.86 -12.13
C HIS A 44 6.57 -6.45 -10.84
N ALA A 45 5.72 -7.47 -10.96
CA ALA A 45 5.15 -8.17 -9.81
C ALA A 45 6.24 -8.76 -8.89
N GLU A 46 7.24 -9.40 -9.49
CA GLU A 46 8.40 -9.95 -8.76
C GLU A 46 9.23 -8.82 -8.11
N LYS A 47 9.48 -7.72 -8.84
CA LYS A 47 10.15 -6.54 -8.29
C LYS A 47 9.44 -6.00 -7.04
N TYR A 48 8.13 -5.85 -7.12
CA TYR A 48 7.33 -5.43 -5.99
C TYR A 48 7.40 -6.43 -4.82
N ALA A 49 7.37 -7.74 -5.08
CA ALA A 49 7.49 -8.77 -4.04
C ALA A 49 8.84 -8.69 -3.32
N VAL A 50 9.95 -8.53 -4.05
CA VAL A 50 11.30 -8.35 -3.50
C VAL A 50 11.39 -7.10 -2.61
N GLU A 51 10.85 -5.97 -3.07
CA GLU A 51 10.82 -4.73 -2.29
C GLU A 51 10.01 -4.90 -0.99
N ARG A 52 8.83 -5.53 -1.07
CA ARG A 52 7.97 -5.79 0.08
C ARG A 52 8.61 -6.76 1.07
N ALA A 53 9.26 -7.80 0.59
CA ALA A 53 9.99 -8.76 1.43
C ALA A 53 11.10 -8.06 2.22
N ALA A 54 11.95 -7.27 1.55
CA ALA A 54 12.98 -6.50 2.25
C ALA A 54 12.39 -5.52 3.29
N GLN A 55 11.27 -4.86 2.99
CA GLN A 55 10.59 -3.96 3.93
C GLN A 55 9.99 -4.66 5.17
N ARG A 56 9.71 -5.96 5.12
CA ARG A 56 9.23 -6.73 6.29
C ARG A 56 10.33 -7.00 7.32
N VAL A 57 11.60 -6.93 6.92
CA VAL A 57 12.72 -7.27 7.79
C VAL A 57 12.96 -6.19 8.85
N LYS A 58 12.80 -6.57 10.11
CA LYS A 58 13.10 -5.70 11.25
C LYS A 58 14.55 -5.25 11.22
N GLY A 59 14.79 -3.94 11.22
CA GLY A 59 16.12 -3.33 11.23
C GLY A 59 16.47 -2.59 9.94
N VAL A 60 15.70 -2.80 8.86
CA VAL A 60 15.78 -1.99 7.64
C VAL A 60 15.26 -0.59 7.96
N LYS A 61 16.13 0.41 7.80
CA LYS A 61 15.80 1.84 8.00
C LYS A 61 15.42 2.51 6.69
N ALA A 62 16.06 2.12 5.60
CA ALA A 62 15.81 2.62 4.25
C ALA A 62 16.14 1.55 3.22
N LEU A 63 15.53 1.66 2.05
CA LEU A 63 15.71 0.74 0.93
C LEU A 63 16.17 1.53 -0.30
N ALA A 64 17.36 1.22 -0.82
CA ALA A 64 17.83 1.64 -2.13
C ALA A 64 17.54 0.53 -3.14
N VAL A 65 16.78 0.85 -4.18
CA VAL A 65 16.33 -0.13 -5.17
C VAL A 65 17.02 0.13 -6.49
N GLU A 66 18.03 -0.69 -6.79
CA GLU A 66 18.77 -0.72 -8.06
C GLU A 66 18.36 -1.97 -8.85
N LEU A 67 17.06 -2.25 -8.85
CA LEU A 67 16.44 -3.37 -9.57
C LEU A 67 15.81 -2.87 -10.87
N SER A 68 16.12 -3.55 -11.97
CA SER A 68 15.46 -3.34 -13.26
C SER A 68 14.57 -4.54 -13.63
N VAL A 69 13.49 -4.28 -14.36
CA VAL A 69 12.66 -5.34 -14.94
C VAL A 69 13.14 -5.62 -16.36
N LYS A 70 13.47 -6.88 -16.66
CA LYS A 70 13.84 -7.37 -17.99
C LYS A 70 12.82 -8.42 -18.40
N LEU A 71 11.82 -7.97 -19.16
CA LEU A 71 10.77 -8.85 -19.65
C LEU A 71 11.36 -9.83 -20.69
N ALA A 72 10.87 -11.07 -20.66
CA ALA A 72 11.11 -11.98 -21.77
C ALA A 72 10.32 -11.50 -23.00
N PRO A 73 10.77 -11.78 -24.24
CA PRO A 73 10.07 -11.33 -25.46
C PRO A 73 8.58 -11.70 -25.51
N ALA A 74 8.19 -12.85 -24.93
CA ALA A 74 6.80 -13.28 -24.86
C ALA A 74 5.89 -12.37 -23.99
N TYR A 75 6.48 -11.60 -23.08
CA TYR A 75 5.79 -10.72 -22.15
C TYR A 75 5.91 -9.23 -22.51
N GLU A 76 6.69 -8.88 -23.53
CA GLU A 76 6.75 -7.51 -24.06
C GLU A 76 5.42 -7.12 -24.70
N ARG A 77 4.98 -5.88 -24.48
CA ARG A 77 3.76 -5.32 -25.06
C ARG A 77 4.04 -3.88 -25.49
N THR A 78 3.28 -3.41 -26.47
CA THR A 78 3.34 -1.99 -26.84
C THR A 78 2.71 -1.15 -25.74
N ASP A 79 3.13 0.11 -25.61
CA ASP A 79 2.52 1.03 -24.64
C ASP A 79 1.02 1.21 -24.91
N ALA A 80 0.59 1.13 -26.17
CA ALA A 80 -0.84 1.17 -26.53
C ALA A 80 -1.61 -0.03 -25.95
N ASP A 81 -1.05 -1.24 -26.05
CA ASP A 81 -1.66 -2.45 -25.47
C ASP A 81 -1.68 -2.38 -23.94
N ILE A 82 -0.61 -1.89 -23.33
CA ILE A 82 -0.49 -1.74 -21.87
C ILE A 82 -1.49 -0.70 -21.36
N ALA A 83 -1.61 0.45 -22.02
CA ALA A 83 -2.58 1.49 -21.66
C ALA A 83 -4.02 0.97 -21.77
N LEU A 84 -4.35 0.25 -22.84
CA LEU A 84 -5.67 -0.35 -23.02
C LEU A 84 -5.96 -1.45 -21.99
N ALA A 85 -4.96 -2.29 -21.67
CA ALA A 85 -5.10 -3.30 -20.63
C ALA A 85 -5.28 -2.68 -19.24
N ALA A 86 -4.56 -1.58 -18.96
CA ALA A 86 -4.68 -0.84 -17.71
C ALA A 86 -6.06 -0.19 -17.57
N GLU A 87 -6.57 0.44 -18.63
CA GLU A 87 -7.90 1.05 -18.63
C GLU A 87 -9.00 0.02 -18.37
N ARG A 88 -8.97 -1.12 -19.08
CA ARG A 88 -9.89 -2.24 -18.84
C ARG A 88 -9.76 -2.84 -17.44
N ALA A 89 -8.53 -2.98 -16.92
CA ALA A 89 -8.31 -3.52 -15.58
C ALA A 89 -8.89 -2.59 -14.49
N LEU A 90 -8.85 -1.28 -14.71
CA LEU A 90 -9.48 -0.30 -13.82
C LEU A 90 -11.01 -0.34 -13.94
N GLU A 91 -11.54 -0.39 -15.16
CA GLU A 91 -12.99 -0.50 -15.44
C GLU A 91 -13.60 -1.76 -14.78
N TRP A 92 -12.89 -2.89 -14.84
CA TRP A 92 -13.34 -4.16 -14.29
C TRP A 92 -13.12 -4.30 -12.77
N ASN A 93 -12.53 -3.29 -12.11
CA ASN A 93 -12.28 -3.34 -10.67
C ASN A 93 -13.37 -2.59 -9.90
N VAL A 94 -14.25 -3.33 -9.23
CA VAL A 94 -15.37 -2.78 -8.45
C VAL A 94 -14.96 -1.78 -7.35
N LEU A 95 -13.70 -1.84 -6.89
CA LEU A 95 -13.18 -0.92 -5.87
C LEU A 95 -12.64 0.38 -6.47
N VAL A 96 -12.56 0.50 -7.79
CA VAL A 96 -12.08 1.68 -8.50
C VAL A 96 -13.28 2.42 -9.11
N PRO A 97 -13.51 3.69 -8.74
CA PRO A 97 -14.59 4.47 -9.33
C PRO A 97 -14.38 4.68 -10.84
N ASP A 98 -15.42 4.42 -11.61
CA ASP A 98 -15.39 4.53 -13.06
C ASP A 98 -15.05 5.96 -13.53
N GLY A 99 -14.20 6.04 -14.56
CA GLY A 99 -13.74 7.29 -15.18
C GLY A 99 -12.91 8.24 -14.29
N LYS A 100 -12.63 7.89 -13.02
CA LYS A 100 -11.90 8.77 -12.09
C LYS A 100 -10.38 8.70 -12.21
N ILE A 101 -9.86 7.59 -12.75
CA ILE A 101 -8.42 7.33 -12.87
C ILE A 101 -8.10 7.10 -14.35
N LYS A 102 -7.07 7.79 -14.83
CA LYS A 102 -6.57 7.68 -16.20
C LYS A 102 -5.17 7.09 -16.18
N PRO A 103 -4.96 5.89 -16.76
CA PRO A 103 -3.63 5.32 -16.94
C PRO A 103 -2.93 5.95 -18.15
N MET A 104 -1.62 6.10 -18.05
CA MET A 104 -0.72 6.41 -19.16
C MET A 104 0.41 5.38 -19.15
N ALA A 105 0.81 4.87 -20.31
CA ALA A 105 1.92 3.93 -20.45
C ALA A 105 3.04 4.55 -21.28
N GLU A 106 4.28 4.39 -20.83
CA GLU A 106 5.49 4.81 -21.55
C GLU A 106 6.64 3.87 -21.21
N GLY A 107 7.22 3.19 -22.21
CA GLY A 107 8.31 2.24 -22.01
C GLY A 107 7.95 1.07 -21.08
N GLY A 108 6.69 0.64 -21.08
CA GLY A 108 6.15 -0.36 -20.16
C GLY A 108 5.89 0.15 -18.73
N TRP A 109 6.08 1.45 -18.48
CA TRP A 109 5.81 2.07 -17.18
C TRP A 109 4.41 2.69 -17.15
N ILE A 110 3.59 2.30 -16.18
CA ILE A 110 2.24 2.87 -16.00
C ILE A 110 2.31 4.05 -15.03
N THR A 111 1.73 5.18 -15.41
CA THR A 111 1.44 6.29 -14.50
C THR A 111 -0.07 6.43 -14.34
N LEU A 112 -0.56 6.33 -13.10
CA LEU A 112 -1.97 6.54 -12.76
C LEU A 112 -2.19 7.98 -12.30
N ASN A 113 -3.07 8.71 -12.97
CA ASN A 113 -3.49 10.06 -12.58
C ASN A 113 -4.99 10.11 -12.35
N GLY A 114 -5.45 10.97 -11.44
CA GLY A 114 -6.88 11.11 -11.16
C GLY A 114 -7.14 11.57 -9.74
N GLU A 115 -8.41 11.58 -9.36
CA GLU A 115 -8.85 11.90 -8.00
C GLU A 115 -9.87 10.89 -7.53
N VAL A 116 -9.68 10.39 -6.32
CA VAL A 116 -10.58 9.44 -5.67
C VAL A 116 -10.94 9.95 -4.28
N GLU A 117 -12.01 9.43 -3.71
CA GLU A 117 -12.47 9.87 -2.39
C GLU A 117 -11.70 9.18 -1.27
N TRP A 118 -11.07 8.03 -1.56
CA TRP A 118 -10.54 7.14 -0.54
C TRP A 118 -9.18 6.54 -0.85
N GLU A 119 -8.40 6.35 0.22
CA GLU A 119 -7.10 5.67 0.17
C GLU A 119 -7.19 4.27 -0.44
N TYR A 120 -8.23 3.50 -0.08
CA TYR A 120 -8.37 2.13 -0.58
C TYR A 120 -8.62 2.11 -2.10
N GLN A 121 -9.33 3.11 -2.66
CA GLN A 121 -9.57 3.21 -4.10
C GLN A 121 -8.26 3.48 -4.85
N ARG A 122 -7.42 4.38 -4.31
CA ARG A 122 -6.08 4.64 -4.85
C ARG A 122 -5.21 3.38 -4.86
N ARG A 123 -5.24 2.61 -3.78
CA ARG A 123 -4.49 1.35 -3.66
C ARG A 123 -5.04 0.24 -4.56
N ALA A 124 -6.36 0.18 -4.70
CA ALA A 124 -7.03 -0.78 -5.58
C ALA A 124 -6.62 -0.56 -7.04
N ALA A 125 -6.56 0.71 -7.47
CA ALA A 125 -6.13 1.07 -8.82
C ALA A 125 -4.69 0.63 -9.12
N GLU A 126 -3.76 0.88 -8.19
CA GLU A 126 -2.37 0.43 -8.33
C GLU A 126 -2.28 -1.10 -8.42
N THR A 127 -3.02 -1.79 -7.56
CA THR A 127 -3.03 -3.26 -7.52
C THR A 127 -3.62 -3.85 -8.79
N ALA A 128 -4.64 -3.21 -9.38
CA ALA A 128 -5.29 -3.64 -10.61
C ALA A 128 -4.31 -3.68 -11.80
N VAL A 129 -3.37 -2.74 -11.86
CA VAL A 129 -2.47 -2.58 -13.02
C VAL A 129 -1.08 -3.20 -12.82
N ARG A 130 -0.64 -3.38 -11.57
CA ARG A 130 0.74 -3.81 -11.24
C ARG A 130 1.16 -5.14 -11.88
N ASN A 131 0.21 -6.06 -12.01
CA ASN A 131 0.48 -7.42 -12.45
C ASN A 131 0.16 -7.65 -13.93
N LEU A 132 -0.12 -6.59 -14.70
CA LEU A 132 -0.39 -6.71 -16.13
C LEU A 132 0.88 -7.07 -16.91
N LEU A 133 0.71 -7.83 -17.99
CA LEU A 133 1.79 -8.15 -18.92
C LEU A 133 2.34 -6.88 -19.57
N GLY A 134 3.66 -6.84 -19.82
CA GLY A 134 4.33 -5.67 -20.37
C GLY A 134 4.72 -4.62 -19.33
N VAL A 135 4.18 -4.70 -18.10
CA VAL A 135 4.45 -3.70 -17.06
C VAL A 135 5.85 -3.90 -16.47
N THR A 136 6.62 -2.82 -16.46
CA THR A 136 7.97 -2.72 -15.87
C THR A 136 7.99 -1.89 -14.60
N GLY A 137 6.98 -1.03 -14.40
CA GLY A 137 6.81 -0.20 -13.22
C GLY A 137 5.45 0.49 -13.15
N VAL A 138 5.09 0.97 -11.96
CA VAL A 138 3.86 1.74 -11.73
C VAL A 138 4.18 2.96 -10.86
N SER A 139 3.75 4.13 -11.31
CA SER A 139 3.71 5.37 -10.53
C SER A 139 2.25 5.72 -10.24
N ASN A 140 1.87 5.73 -8.96
CA ASN A 140 0.52 6.08 -8.55
C ASN A 140 0.45 7.52 -8.06
N LEU A 141 -0.03 8.43 -8.92
CA LEU A 141 -0.15 9.86 -8.66
C LEU A 141 -1.61 10.28 -8.38
N VAL A 142 -2.50 9.32 -8.16
CA VAL A 142 -3.91 9.59 -7.85
C VAL A 142 -4.01 10.35 -6.53
N LYS A 143 -4.74 11.46 -6.53
CA LYS A 143 -4.97 12.26 -5.32
C LYS A 143 -6.19 11.72 -4.57
N VAL A 144 -6.11 11.69 -3.24
CA VAL A 144 -7.28 11.39 -2.40
C VAL A 144 -7.89 12.71 -1.96
N THR A 145 -9.09 13.00 -2.46
CA THR A 145 -9.87 14.21 -2.17
C THR A 145 -11.18 13.80 -1.47
N PRO A 146 -11.17 13.73 -0.13
CA PRO A 146 -12.38 13.51 0.66
C PRO A 146 -13.48 14.51 0.32
N GLN A 147 -14.67 14.00 -0.03
CA GLN A 147 -15.85 14.85 -0.28
C GLN A 147 -16.66 15.13 1.00
N VAL A 148 -16.21 14.62 2.15
CA VAL A 148 -16.96 14.63 3.40
C VAL A 148 -16.42 15.70 4.32
N LYS A 149 -17.31 16.51 4.90
CA LYS A 149 -16.89 17.54 5.88
C LYS A 149 -16.29 16.84 7.10
N PRO A 150 -15.24 17.38 7.75
CA PRO A 150 -14.64 16.77 8.94
C PRO A 150 -15.66 16.38 10.03
N SER A 151 -16.73 17.17 10.18
CA SER A 151 -17.85 16.88 11.10
C SER A 151 -18.65 15.62 10.73
N GLU A 152 -18.80 15.33 9.45
CA GLU A 152 -19.46 14.11 8.96
C GLU A 152 -18.53 12.90 9.06
N VAL A 153 -17.21 13.09 8.92
CA VAL A 153 -16.21 12.03 9.15
C VAL A 153 -16.24 11.58 10.61
N GLU A 154 -16.17 12.52 11.56
CA GLU A 154 -16.23 12.20 12.99
C GLU A 154 -17.52 11.46 13.33
N LYS A 155 -18.65 11.95 12.81
CA LYS A 155 -19.95 11.29 12.98
C LYS A 155 -19.95 9.88 12.39
N ASN A 156 -19.46 9.68 11.17
CA ASN A 156 -19.45 8.36 10.53
C ASN A 156 -18.57 7.34 11.28
N ILE A 157 -17.42 7.79 11.82
CA ILE A 157 -16.57 6.94 12.67
C ILE A 157 -17.32 6.58 13.94
N ARG A 158 -17.97 7.56 14.59
CA ARG A 158 -18.76 7.35 15.80
C ARG A 158 -19.91 6.37 15.56
N ASP A 159 -20.69 6.58 14.51
CA ASP A 159 -21.80 5.70 14.12
C ASP A 159 -21.32 4.27 13.80
N ALA A 160 -20.12 4.12 13.22
CA ALA A 160 -19.52 2.81 12.93
C ALA A 160 -19.03 2.10 14.20
N LEU A 161 -18.46 2.85 15.14
CA LEU A 161 -18.07 2.35 16.46
C LEU A 161 -19.28 1.92 17.27
N GLU A 162 -20.36 2.72 17.29
CA GLU A 162 -21.60 2.37 18.01
C GLU A 162 -22.19 1.06 17.46
N ARG A 163 -22.17 0.85 16.13
CA ARG A 163 -22.62 -0.41 15.51
C ARG A 163 -21.77 -1.62 15.88
N GLN A 164 -20.50 -1.44 16.20
CA GLN A 164 -19.56 -2.54 16.50
C GLN A 164 -19.34 -2.74 18.01
N ALA A 165 -19.61 -1.71 18.81
CA ALA A 165 -19.18 -1.61 20.20
C ALA A 165 -19.97 -0.48 20.92
N ASP A 166 -21.21 -0.78 21.35
CA ASP A 166 -22.16 0.18 21.94
C ASP A 166 -21.63 0.94 23.18
N ARG A 167 -20.67 0.36 23.94
CA ARG A 167 -20.18 0.97 25.19
C ARG A 167 -18.92 1.81 24.96
N GLU A 168 -18.06 1.41 24.03
CA GLU A 168 -16.70 1.96 23.88
C GLU A 168 -16.60 3.15 22.90
N ALA A 169 -17.61 3.39 22.05
CA ALA A 169 -17.65 4.57 21.17
C ALA A 169 -17.52 5.90 21.93
N LYS A 170 -17.89 5.91 23.22
CA LYS A 170 -17.77 7.09 24.11
C LYS A 170 -16.40 7.22 24.78
N ALA A 171 -15.63 6.13 24.90
CA ALA A 171 -14.33 6.11 25.56
C ALA A 171 -13.17 6.50 24.62
N VAL A 172 -13.39 6.43 23.30
CA VAL A 172 -12.45 6.86 22.28
C VAL A 172 -12.82 8.26 21.78
N SER A 173 -11.91 9.20 21.99
CA SER A 173 -11.94 10.52 21.35
C SER A 173 -11.41 10.41 19.91
N ILE A 174 -12.17 11.01 18.99
CA ILE A 174 -11.87 11.04 17.56
C ILE A 174 -11.66 12.50 17.19
N SER A 175 -10.51 12.83 16.61
CA SER A 175 -10.26 14.16 16.07
C SER A 175 -9.99 14.06 14.58
N VAL A 176 -10.71 14.85 13.79
CA VAL A 176 -10.57 14.89 12.34
C VAL A 176 -10.03 16.26 11.92
N ASN A 177 -8.89 16.26 11.22
CA ASN A 177 -8.33 17.44 10.60
C ASN A 177 -8.13 17.17 9.10
N GLY A 178 -9.03 17.71 8.28
CA GLY A 178 -9.11 17.38 6.86
C GLY A 178 -9.34 15.88 6.65
N SER A 179 -8.38 15.20 6.03
CA SER A 179 -8.40 13.76 5.76
C SER A 179 -7.67 12.91 6.82
N LYS A 180 -7.08 13.56 7.84
CA LYS A 180 -6.32 12.91 8.91
C LYS A 180 -7.20 12.71 10.15
N VAL A 181 -7.31 11.46 10.59
CA VAL A 181 -7.99 11.06 11.82
C VAL A 181 -6.97 10.74 12.89
N THR A 182 -7.21 11.22 14.11
CA THR A 182 -6.47 10.83 15.30
C THR A 182 -7.42 10.16 16.28
N LEU A 183 -7.09 8.95 16.70
CA LEU A 183 -7.85 8.16 17.67
C LEU A 183 -7.10 8.16 18.99
N ARG A 184 -7.76 8.54 20.08
CA ARG A 184 -7.17 8.56 21.44
C ARG A 184 -8.16 8.02 22.45
N GLY A 185 -7.69 7.23 23.40
CA GLY A 185 -8.52 6.72 24.48
C GLY A 185 -7.96 5.43 25.05
N LYS A 186 -8.81 4.75 25.82
CA LYS A 186 -8.53 3.42 26.39
C LYS A 186 -9.61 2.44 25.93
N VAL A 187 -9.18 1.26 25.53
CA VAL A 187 -10.02 0.10 25.24
C VAL A 187 -9.61 -1.05 26.17
N HIS A 188 -10.42 -2.09 26.29
CA HIS A 188 -10.24 -3.18 27.25
C HIS A 188 -9.86 -4.50 26.57
N SER A 189 -9.80 -4.52 25.23
CA SER A 189 -9.34 -5.69 24.49
C SER A 189 -8.67 -5.33 23.16
N TRP A 190 -7.87 -6.27 22.64
CA TRP A 190 -7.30 -6.18 21.30
C TRP A 190 -8.37 -6.23 20.20
N ALA A 191 -9.48 -6.92 20.44
CA ALA A 191 -10.60 -6.95 19.52
C ALA A 191 -11.20 -5.54 19.35
N GLU A 192 -11.37 -4.81 20.46
CA GLU A 192 -11.82 -3.41 20.44
C GLU A 192 -10.80 -2.49 19.77
N PHE A 193 -9.50 -2.67 20.06
CA PHE A 193 -8.44 -1.89 19.40
C PHE A 193 -8.51 -2.01 17.87
N ASN A 194 -8.69 -3.24 17.37
CA ASN A 194 -8.81 -3.50 15.94
C ASN A 194 -10.12 -2.95 15.37
N ALA A 195 -11.24 -3.06 16.10
CA ALA A 195 -12.51 -2.49 15.69
C ALA A 195 -12.41 -0.97 15.52
N VAL A 196 -11.77 -0.28 16.48
CA VAL A 196 -11.57 1.18 16.45
C VAL A 196 -10.74 1.61 15.24
N GLN A 197 -9.63 0.92 15.00
CA GLN A 197 -8.79 1.20 13.85
C GLN A 197 -9.53 0.94 12.53
N SER A 198 -10.27 -0.17 12.44
CA SER A 198 -11.04 -0.52 11.25
C SER A 198 -12.15 0.48 10.96
N ALA A 199 -12.90 0.91 11.99
CA ALA A 199 -13.95 1.92 11.86
C ALA A 199 -13.40 3.25 11.33
N ALA A 200 -12.24 3.69 11.84
CA ALA A 200 -11.60 4.91 11.35
C ALA A 200 -11.20 4.82 9.87
N TRP A 201 -10.60 3.70 9.45
CA TRP A 201 -10.24 3.49 8.04
C TRP A 201 -11.45 3.30 7.12
N SER A 202 -12.59 2.88 7.65
CA SER A 202 -13.82 2.68 6.90
C SER A 202 -14.64 3.96 6.72
N ALA A 203 -14.28 5.05 7.39
CA ALA A 203 -15.10 6.25 7.43
C ALA A 203 -14.82 7.24 6.29
N PRO A 204 -15.90 7.77 5.66
CA PRO A 204 -15.94 8.99 4.88
C PRO A 204 -14.67 9.78 4.61
N GLY A 205 -13.80 9.49 3.63
CA GLY A 205 -12.73 10.44 3.29
C GLY A 205 -11.56 10.52 4.30
N VAL A 206 -11.29 9.41 4.98
CA VAL A 206 -10.07 9.24 5.77
C VAL A 206 -8.92 8.78 4.87
N ALA A 207 -7.84 9.56 4.81
CA ALA A 207 -6.61 9.22 4.08
C ALA A 207 -5.48 8.79 5.03
N THR A 208 -5.53 9.21 6.30
CA THR A 208 -4.50 8.91 7.28
C THR A 208 -5.14 8.69 8.65
N VAL A 209 -4.74 7.62 9.35
CA VAL A 209 -5.15 7.35 10.74
C VAL A 209 -3.92 7.33 11.64
N VAL A 210 -3.93 8.15 12.68
CA VAL A 210 -2.99 8.12 13.80
C VAL A 210 -3.71 7.46 14.97
N ASN A 211 -3.18 6.32 15.44
CA ASN A 211 -3.79 5.55 16.51
C ASN A 211 -2.97 5.66 17.80
N ASP A 212 -3.47 6.44 18.75
CA ASP A 212 -2.92 6.66 20.09
C ASP A 212 -3.79 5.97 21.17
N VAL A 213 -4.57 4.95 20.80
CA VAL A 213 -5.43 4.20 21.74
C VAL A 213 -4.59 3.21 22.55
N LEU A 214 -4.87 3.11 23.84
CA LEU A 214 -4.22 2.18 24.77
C LEU A 214 -5.15 1.01 25.09
N VAL A 215 -4.61 -0.21 25.14
CA VAL A 215 -5.34 -1.38 25.65
C VAL A 215 -5.03 -1.49 27.14
N ASP A 216 -6.01 -1.26 28.01
CA ASP A 216 -5.89 -1.58 29.43
C ASP A 216 -5.95 -3.11 29.58
N ALA A 217 -5.01 -3.66 30.36
CA ALA A 217 -4.86 -5.08 30.62
C ALA A 217 -5.75 -5.56 31.77
#